data_AF-A0A7C6LGG7-F1
#
_entry.id   AF-A0A7C6LGG7-F1
#
_cell.length_a   1.000
_cell.length_b   1.000
_cell.length_c   1.000
_cell.angle_alpha   90.00
_cell.angle_beta   90.00
_cell.angle_gamma   90.00
#
_symmetry.space_group_name_H-M   'P 1'
#
loop_
_entity.id
_entity.type
_entity.pdbx_description
1 polymer ?
#
loop_
_entity_poly.entity_id
_entity_poly.type
_entity_poly.pdbx_seq_one_letter_code
_entity_poly.pdbx_strand_id
1 'polypeptide(L)'
;MSNNAKNQKGVLLLVQVYWVTALLFALMVAVFAVQNAETVNIRLLYWQFQDISLVLVILGSAAVGALLLFILGSIKQFSLMLRLKEAENKIRKLENQLKELQASTPPPQAEESKQSQPGDMTSQSLL
;
A
#
# COMPACT_ATOMS: atom_id res chain seq x y z
N MET A 1 31.40 8.34 5.41
CA MET A 1 30.21 9.18 5.68
C MET A 1 29.74 10.06 4.49
N SER A 2 30.20 9.89 3.24
CA SER A 2 29.90 10.83 2.12
C SER A 2 28.67 10.50 1.24
N ASN A 3 28.21 9.24 1.20
CA ASN A 3 27.19 8.81 0.23
C ASN A 3 25.81 9.46 0.42
N ASN A 4 25.45 9.83 1.65
CA ASN A 4 24.12 10.39 1.93
C ASN A 4 23.95 11.81 1.36
N ALA A 5 25.00 12.64 1.44
CA ALA A 5 24.96 14.01 0.92
C ALA A 5 24.90 14.07 -0.62
N LYS A 6 25.54 13.12 -1.31
CA LYS A 6 25.50 13.03 -2.78
C LYS A 6 24.12 12.59 -3.28
N ASN A 7 23.50 11.64 -2.58
CA ASN A 7 22.13 11.19 -2.89
C ASN A 7 21.10 12.29 -2.63
N GLN A 8 21.24 13.04 -1.54
CA GLN A 8 20.32 14.15 -1.25
C GLN A 8 20.37 15.25 -2.31
N LYS A 9 21.57 15.63 -2.79
CA LYS A 9 21.73 16.59 -3.88
C LYS A 9 21.15 16.06 -5.21
N GLY A 10 21.34 14.78 -5.50
CA GLY A 10 20.77 14.13 -6.69
C GLY A 10 19.24 14.16 -6.67
N VAL A 11 18.61 13.84 -5.53
CA VAL A 11 17.16 13.93 -5.36
C VAL A 11 16.67 15.37 -5.52
N LEU A 12 17.38 16.35 -4.95
CA LEU A 12 17.02 17.77 -5.07
C LEU A 12 17.06 18.25 -6.53
N LEU A 13 18.10 17.84 -7.29
CA LEU A 13 18.23 18.14 -8.71
C LEU A 13 17.13 17.50 -9.55
N LEU A 14 16.76 16.24 -9.27
CA LEU A 14 15.66 15.57 -9.96
C LEU A 14 14.33 16.28 -9.73
N VAL A 15 14.05 16.70 -8.49
CA VAL A 15 12.85 17.47 -8.15
C VAL A 15 12.86 18.83 -8.87
N GLN A 16 13.99 19.52 -8.91
CA GLN A 16 14.11 20.80 -9.62
C GLN A 16 13.87 20.64 -11.13
N VAL A 17 14.49 19.64 -11.77
CA VAL A 17 14.29 19.35 -13.20
C VAL A 17 12.82 19.00 -13.47
N TYR A 18 12.18 18.22 -12.60
CA TYR A 18 10.76 17.91 -12.71
C TYR A 18 9.90 19.18 -12.72
N TRP A 19 10.09 20.10 -11.76
CA TRP A 19 9.32 21.34 -11.69
C TRP A 19 9.59 22.28 -12.87
N VAL A 20 10.84 22.43 -13.30
CA VAL A 20 11.20 23.24 -14.46
C VAL A 20 10.58 22.67 -15.74
N THR A 21 10.62 21.34 -15.91
CA THR A 21 10.02 20.67 -17.07
C THR A 21 8.50 20.79 -17.05
N ALA A 22 7.87 20.64 -15.88
CA ALA A 22 6.44 20.84 -15.71
C ALA A 22 6.01 22.28 -16.03
N LEU A 23 6.81 23.28 -15.63
CA LEU A 23 6.56 24.68 -15.95
C LEU A 23 6.65 24.95 -17.45
N LEU A 24 7.68 24.41 -18.11
CA LEU A 24 7.85 24.53 -19.56
C LEU A 24 6.69 23.86 -20.32
N PHE A 25 6.27 22.68 -19.86
CA PHE A 25 5.11 21.99 -20.42
C PHE A 25 3.82 22.78 -20.23
N ALA A 26 3.60 23.37 -19.05
CA ALA A 26 2.45 24.22 -18.79
C ALA A 26 2.42 25.46 -19.72
N LEU A 27 3.58 26.07 -19.99
CA LEU A 27 3.71 27.14 -20.99
C LEU A 27 3.33 26.67 -22.39
N MET A 28 3.78 25.49 -22.82
CA MET A 28 3.38 24.92 -24.11
C MET A 28 1.87 24.70 -24.19
N VAL A 29 1.26 24.15 -23.14
CA VAL A 29 -0.21 23.97 -23.06
C VAL A 29 -0.93 25.31 -23.09
N ALA A 30 -0.42 26.34 -22.41
CA ALA A 30 -1.01 27.67 -22.43
C ALA A 30 -0.96 28.30 -23.84
N VAL A 31 0.17 28.17 -24.54
CA VAL A 31 0.30 28.63 -25.94
C VAL A 31 -0.67 27.88 -26.84
N PHE A 32 -0.76 26.55 -26.71
CA PHE A 32 -1.73 25.74 -27.43
C PHE A 32 -3.17 26.19 -27.15
N ALA A 33 -3.50 26.49 -25.89
CA ALA A 33 -4.82 26.95 -25.49
C ALA A 33 -5.18 28.30 -26.11
N VAL A 34 -4.24 29.25 -26.14
CA VAL A 34 -4.45 30.58 -26.75
C VAL A 34 -4.60 30.47 -28.27
N GLN A 35 -3.78 29.65 -28.93
CA GLN A 35 -3.87 29.46 -30.39
C GLN A 35 -5.15 28.75 -30.82
N ASN A 36 -5.65 27.82 -29.99
CA ASN A 36 -6.88 27.07 -30.22
C ASN A 36 -8.06 27.65 -29.43
N ALA A 37 -8.01 28.94 -29.12
CA ALA A 37 -9.11 29.67 -28.47
C ALA A 37 -10.29 29.94 -29.42
N GLU A 38 -10.50 29.07 -30.41
CA GLU A 38 -11.69 29.10 -31.23
C GLU A 38 -12.91 28.82 -30.36
N THR A 39 -13.88 29.71 -30.48
CA THR A 39 -15.15 29.59 -29.77
C THR A 39 -16.07 28.68 -30.57
N VAL A 40 -16.70 27.74 -29.86
CA VAL A 40 -17.65 26.80 -30.46
C VAL A 40 -18.97 26.85 -29.70
N ASN A 41 -20.06 26.76 -30.45
CA ASN A 41 -21.40 26.67 -29.88
C ASN A 41 -21.72 25.22 -29.57
N ILE A 42 -21.94 24.91 -28.30
CA ILE A 42 -22.16 23.54 -27.85
C ILE A 42 -23.60 23.38 -27.38
N ARG A 43 -24.26 22.35 -27.89
CA ARG A 43 -25.57 21.90 -27.42
C ARG A 43 -25.41 20.58 -26.66
N LEU A 44 -25.59 20.62 -25.35
CA LEU A 44 -25.53 19.48 -24.44
C LEU A 44 -26.94 19.11 -23.98
N LEU A 45 -27.57 18.14 -24.64
CA LEU A 45 -28.95 17.67 -24.37
C LEU A 45 -29.98 18.82 -24.40
N TYR A 46 -30.14 19.54 -23.28
CA TYR A 46 -31.03 20.68 -23.10
C TYR A 46 -30.28 22.01 -22.88
N TRP A 47 -28.99 21.96 -22.56
CA TRP A 47 -28.16 23.13 -22.33
C TRP A 47 -27.49 23.60 -23.62
N GLN A 48 -27.40 24.91 -23.77
CA GLN A 48 -26.71 25.54 -24.88
C GLN A 48 -25.70 26.51 -24.30
N PHE A 49 -24.44 26.31 -24.67
CA PHE A 49 -23.34 27.16 -24.29
C PHE A 49 -22.82 27.85 -25.55
N GLN A 50 -22.80 29.17 -25.51
CA GLN A 50 -22.35 30.01 -26.62
C GLN A 50 -20.98 30.59 -26.26
N ASP A 51 -20.17 30.81 -27.28
CA ASP A 51 -18.87 31.48 -27.19
C ASP A 51 -17.87 30.85 -26.19
N ILE A 52 -17.98 29.54 -25.94
CA ILE A 52 -17.03 28.82 -25.09
C ILE A 52 -15.85 28.33 -25.95
N SER A 53 -14.63 28.53 -25.44
CA SER A 53 -13.42 27.97 -26.05
C SER A 53 -13.44 26.44 -26.09
N LEU A 54 -13.12 25.85 -27.24
CA LEU A 54 -13.03 24.41 -27.44
C LEU A 54 -12.11 23.72 -26.42
N VAL A 55 -10.99 24.37 -26.09
CA VAL A 55 -10.00 23.82 -25.14
C VAL A 55 -10.58 23.71 -23.73
N LEU A 56 -11.40 24.68 -23.30
CA LEU A 56 -12.06 24.65 -21.99
C LEU A 56 -13.01 23.45 -21.88
N VAL A 57 -13.64 23.07 -22.99
CA VAL A 57 -14.59 21.95 -23.06
C VAL A 57 -13.85 20.62 -23.01
N ILE A 58 -12.75 20.49 -23.74
CA ILE A 58 -11.92 19.28 -23.72
C ILE A 58 -11.31 19.08 -22.34
N LEU A 59 -10.69 20.13 -21.77
CA LEU A 59 -10.10 20.06 -20.43
C LEU A 59 -11.15 19.82 -19.34
N GLY A 60 -12.30 20.50 -19.42
CA GLY A 60 -13.41 20.31 -18.48
C GLY A 60 -13.95 18.89 -18.50
N SER A 61 -14.21 18.35 -19.70
CA SER A 61 -14.70 16.97 -19.84
C SER A 61 -13.68 15.93 -19.39
N ALA A 62 -12.39 16.11 -19.74
CA ALA A 62 -11.31 15.26 -19.28
C ALA A 62 -11.13 15.32 -17.75
N ALA A 63 -11.23 16.51 -17.15
CA ALA A 63 -11.13 16.69 -15.70
C ALA A 63 -12.27 15.99 -14.96
N VAL A 64 -13.51 16.10 -15.44
CA VAL A 64 -14.66 15.38 -14.88
C VAL A 64 -14.48 13.88 -15.03
N GLY A 65 -14.04 13.41 -16.21
CA GLY A 65 -13.73 11.99 -16.43
C GLY A 65 -12.65 11.47 -15.49
N ALA A 66 -11.55 12.20 -15.32
CA ALA A 66 -10.47 11.86 -14.40
C ALA A 66 -10.94 11.85 -12.94
N LEU A 67 -11.79 12.80 -12.54
CA LEU A 67 -12.39 12.85 -11.20
C LEU A 67 -13.27 11.62 -10.94
N LEU A 68 -14.09 11.22 -11.90
CA LEU A 68 -14.92 10.02 -11.79
C LEU A 68 -14.06 8.75 -11.66
N LEU A 69 -13.04 8.60 -12.51
CA LEU A 69 -12.11 7.48 -12.42
C LEU A 69 -11.35 7.48 -11.08
N PHE A 70 -10.96 8.64 -10.59
CA PHE A 70 -10.30 8.79 -9.29
C PHE A 70 -11.22 8.35 -8.14
N ILE A 71 -12.49 8.77 -8.13
CA ILE A 71 -13.45 8.37 -7.10
C ILE A 71 -13.68 6.86 -7.14
N LEU A 72 -13.94 6.30 -8.33
CA LEU A 72 -14.15 4.85 -8.50
C LEU A 72 -12.91 4.03 -8.11
N GLY A 73 -11.73 4.49 -8.50
CA GLY A 73 -10.46 3.86 -8.11
C GLY A 73 -10.19 3.95 -6.60
N SER A 74 -10.53 5.08 -5.99
CA SER A 74 -10.36 5.30 -4.55
C SER A 74 -11.20 4.36 -3.70
N ILE A 75 -12.41 4.01 -4.13
CA ILE A 75 -13.26 3.04 -3.42
C ILE A 75 -12.56 1.66 -3.33
N LYS A 76 -11.97 1.20 -4.44
CA LYS A 76 -11.21 -0.06 -4.48
C LYS A 76 -9.97 0.02 -3.58
N GLN A 77 -9.24 1.14 -3.66
CA GLN A 77 -8.07 1.40 -2.82
C GLN A 77 -8.41 1.33 -1.33
N PHE A 78 -9.56 1.92 -0.94
CA PHE A 78 -10.02 1.92 0.44
C PHE A 78 -10.38 0.52 0.94
N SER A 79 -11.06 -0.29 0.11
CA SER A 79 -11.35 -1.69 0.46
C SER A 79 -10.07 -2.50 0.67
N LEU A 80 -9.05 -2.30 -0.16
CA LEU A 80 -7.75 -2.95 0.01
C LEU A 80 -7.08 -2.53 1.32
N MET A 81 -7.15 -1.26 1.69
CA MET A 81 -6.60 -0.76 2.94
C MET A 81 -7.31 -1.36 4.17
N LEU A 82 -8.63 -1.56 4.11
CA LEU A 82 -9.38 -2.25 5.16
C LEU A 82 -8.98 -3.73 5.28
N ARG A 83 -8.85 -4.43 4.15
CA ARG A 83 -8.40 -5.83 4.11
C ARG A 83 -6.99 -5.99 4.66
N LEU A 84 -6.10 -5.02 4.39
CA LEU A 84 -4.74 -5.02 4.93
C LEU A 84 -4.77 -4.94 6.46
N LYS A 85 -5.55 -4.01 7.02
CA LYS A 85 -5.73 -3.90 8.48
C LYS A 85 -6.32 -5.18 9.09
N GLU A 86 -7.29 -5.80 8.42
CA GLU A 86 -7.88 -7.05 8.90
C GLU A 86 -6.85 -8.20 8.89
N ALA A 87 -6.05 -8.32 7.84
CA ALA A 87 -4.97 -9.29 7.76
C ALA A 87 -3.91 -9.08 8.85
N GLU A 88 -3.47 -7.84 9.07
CA GLU A 88 -2.53 -7.48 10.15
C GLU A 88 -3.09 -7.85 11.53
N ASN A 89 -4.37 -7.60 11.77
CA ASN A 89 -5.02 -7.97 13.03
C ASN A 89 -5.10 -9.49 13.23
N LYS A 90 -5.32 -10.26 12.15
CA LYS A 90 -5.31 -11.73 12.20
C LYS A 90 -3.92 -12.26 12.53
N ILE A 91 -2.87 -11.71 11.91
CA ILE A 91 -1.48 -12.06 12.21
C ILE A 91 -1.18 -11.83 13.70
N ARG A 92 -1.49 -10.64 14.23
CA ARG A 92 -1.29 -10.33 15.66
C ARG A 92 -2.02 -11.28 16.60
N LYS A 93 -3.27 -11.66 16.27
CA LYS A 93 -4.03 -12.61 17.08
C LYS A 93 -3.39 -14.00 17.08
N LEU A 94 -2.99 -14.49 15.91
CA LEU A 94 -2.32 -15.78 15.76
C LEU A 94 -0.98 -15.81 16.49
N GLU A 95 -0.19 -14.73 16.40
CA GLU A 95 1.07 -14.59 17.14
C GLU A 95 0.86 -14.63 18.66
N ASN A 96 -0.16 -13.94 19.16
CA ASN A 96 -0.52 -13.98 20.58
C ASN A 96 -0.96 -15.37 21.03
N GLN A 97 -1.78 -16.07 20.23
CA GLN A 97 -2.21 -17.44 20.52
C GLN A 97 -1.04 -18.42 20.52
N LEU A 98 -0.10 -18.30 19.57
CA LEU A 98 1.13 -19.09 19.54
C LEU A 98 1.95 -18.87 20.81
N LYS A 99 2.08 -17.62 21.25
CA LYS A 99 2.81 -17.27 22.47
C LYS A 99 2.13 -17.83 23.72
N GLU A 100 0.81 -17.81 23.78
CA GLU A 100 0.02 -18.36 24.88
C GLU A 100 0.11 -19.90 24.93
N LEU A 101 -0.01 -20.59 23.79
CA LEU A 101 0.15 -22.04 23.69
C LEU A 101 1.57 -22.50 24.08
N GLN A 102 2.60 -21.76 23.65
CA GLN A 102 3.99 -22.02 24.05
C GLN A 102 4.22 -21.77 25.55
N ALA A 103 3.57 -20.77 26.13
CA ALA A 103 3.62 -20.52 27.57
C ALA A 103 2.83 -21.54 28.39
N SER A 104 1.81 -22.19 27.80
CA SER A 104 0.93 -23.15 28.45
C SER A 104 1.36 -24.61 28.28
N THR A 105 2.38 -24.88 27.45
CA THR A 105 2.97 -26.21 27.32
C THR A 105 3.99 -26.38 28.45
N PRO A 106 3.75 -27.25 29.46
CA PRO A 106 4.78 -27.56 30.44
C PRO A 106 5.99 -28.15 29.72
N PRO A 107 7.23 -27.93 30.20
CA PRO A 107 8.39 -28.59 29.62
C PRO A 107 8.10 -30.09 29.54
N PRO A 108 8.52 -30.80 28.47
CA PRO A 108 8.36 -32.24 28.38
C PRO A 108 8.81 -32.84 29.70
N GLN A 109 7.83 -33.38 30.44
CA GLN A 109 8.12 -34.06 31.68
C GLN A 109 9.10 -35.15 31.29
N ALA A 110 10.28 -35.11 31.91
CA ALA A 110 11.27 -36.15 31.81
C ALA A 110 10.56 -37.48 32.09
N GLU A 111 10.32 -38.23 31.02
CA GLU A 111 9.94 -39.63 31.09
C GLU A 111 11.05 -40.34 31.86
N GLU A 112 10.72 -40.61 33.13
CA GLU A 112 10.85 -41.94 33.70
C GLU A 112 12.28 -42.51 33.81
N SER A 113 13.06 -41.98 34.74
CA SER A 113 14.12 -42.75 35.41
C SER A 113 13.70 -43.11 36.84
N LYS A 114 12.59 -43.83 37.00
CA LYS A 114 12.35 -44.62 38.22
C LYS A 114 12.93 -46.01 38.02
N GLN A 115 14.26 -46.10 38.15
CA GLN A 115 14.93 -47.36 38.48
C GLN A 115 14.66 -47.64 39.97
N SER A 116 13.44 -48.09 40.28
CA SER A 116 13.15 -48.74 41.55
C SER A 116 13.66 -50.17 41.45
N GLN A 117 14.80 -50.44 42.10
CA GLN A 117 15.30 -51.79 42.35
C GLN A 117 14.20 -52.65 42.99
N PRO A 118 13.84 -53.82 42.43
CA PRO A 118 13.29 -54.88 43.23
C PRO A 118 14.48 -55.58 43.89
N GLY A 119 14.61 -55.41 45.21
CA GLY A 119 15.36 -56.35 46.02
C GLY A 119 14.65 -57.70 45.95
N ASP A 120 15.28 -58.67 45.29
CA ASP A 120 14.89 -60.07 45.40
C ASP A 120 15.94 -60.79 46.24
N MET A 121 15.51 -61.16 47.46
CA MET A 121 16.17 -62.16 48.26
C MET A 121 15.74 -63.52 47.72
N THR A 122 16.62 -64.18 46.98
CA THR A 122 16.56 -65.65 46.84
C THR A 122 17.93 -66.24 47.12
N SER A 123 18.07 -66.72 48.34
CA SER A 123 19.04 -67.74 48.72
C SER A 123 18.89 -68.98 47.83
N GLN A 124 20.02 -69.69 47.65
CA GLN A 124 20.18 -71.09 47.24
C GLN A 124 20.60 -71.36 45.78
N SER A 125 21.87 -71.78 45.63
CA SER A 125 22.41 -72.90 44.80
C SER A 125 23.85 -72.54 44.40
N LEU A 126 24.84 -73.10 45.09
CA LEU A 126 25.60 -74.32 44.74
C LEU A 126 26.93 -74.00 44.03
N LEU A 127 28.00 -74.44 44.72
CA LEU A 127 29.40 -74.61 44.32
C LEU A 127 30.33 -73.39 44.47
#